data_AF-A0A6B1HAS0-F1
#
_entry.id   AF-A0A6B1HAS0-F1
#
_cell.length_a   1.000
_cell.length_b   1.000
_cell.length_c   1.000
_cell.angle_alpha   90.00
_cell.angle_beta   90.00
_cell.angle_gamma   90.00
#
_symmetry.space_group_name_H-M   'P 1'
#
loop_
_entity.id
_entity.type
_entity.pdbx_description
1 polymer ?
#
loop_
_entity_poly.entity_id
_entity_poly.type
_entity_poly.pdbx_seq_one_letter_code
_entity_poly.pdbx_strand_id
1 'polypeptide(L)'
;MNPEELAASLKDLAARILDEARHQGATGAEVAAGDSTGLVVAVRKGELETVEFTNDRGFGITVYMGARKGNASTTDAGPDAIRETVRAALNIAKYTEEDPCNGLAEASLMARELPDLDLHHPWDVDVSSATERALEAEAAGLAFDNRIVNTEGARVATGRGCHVYGNSHGFLEAGWGTRHSTSCALIAADDNGMKPEDWYTVSRDPADLDDPVEVGREAARRAVGRLGCRPVETGSYPVLFAPPVAAGLISHLLSAIGGRALYRRESYLVDSLHRQVAADGITLREEPHRPKGLASAAYDGDGVATRPKSFVEKGVVASYILDSYSGRRLGMTTTGNAGGYFNLDVVADVRPVAELMREMDTGLLVTSLMGQGVNLVTGNYSRGAGGVWIAGGEPSHPVDEVTIAANLDDVFKGIVACGDDIDRRGNIRSGSLLVREMTVAN
;
A
#
# COMPACT_ATOMS: atom_id res chain seq x y z
N MET A 1 9.59 -18.90 19.48
CA MET A 1 10.54 -19.22 18.41
C MET A 1 11.19 -17.92 17.98
N ASN A 2 12.52 -17.85 17.98
CA ASN A 2 13.24 -16.70 17.41
C ASN A 2 12.94 -16.66 15.89
N PRO A 3 12.80 -15.49 15.23
CA PRO A 3 12.63 -15.39 13.78
C PRO A 3 13.56 -16.31 12.95
N GLU A 4 14.81 -16.50 13.37
CA GLU A 4 15.76 -17.38 12.66
C GLU A 4 15.34 -18.86 12.66
N GLU A 5 14.85 -19.36 13.80
CA GLU A 5 14.35 -20.74 13.93
C GLU A 5 13.08 -20.94 13.09
N LEU A 6 12.21 -19.93 13.06
CA LEU A 6 10.99 -19.96 12.26
C LEU A 6 11.33 -19.94 10.76
N ALA A 7 12.28 -19.09 10.36
CA ALA A 7 12.78 -19.05 8.99
C ALA A 7 13.38 -20.40 8.57
N ALA A 8 14.19 -21.04 9.41
CA ALA A 8 14.74 -22.36 9.13
C ALA A 8 13.64 -23.43 8.95
N SER A 9 12.66 -23.47 9.85
CA SER A 9 11.52 -24.39 9.77
C SER A 9 10.69 -24.19 8.49
N LEU A 10 10.42 -22.93 8.11
CA LEU A 10 9.70 -22.61 6.89
C LEU A 10 10.51 -22.91 5.62
N LYS A 11 11.83 -22.71 5.64
CA LYS A 11 12.73 -23.12 4.54
C LYS A 11 12.71 -24.63 4.35
N ASP A 12 12.76 -25.41 5.44
CA ASP A 12 12.65 -26.87 5.38
C ASP A 12 11.27 -27.33 4.87
N LEU A 13 10.19 -26.62 5.20
CA LEU A 13 8.87 -26.88 4.65
C LEU A 13 8.83 -26.61 3.13
N ALA A 14 9.31 -25.44 2.71
CA ALA A 14 9.36 -25.04 1.30
C ALA A 14 10.22 -26.00 0.46
N ALA A 15 11.38 -26.43 0.99
CA ALA A 15 12.23 -27.43 0.35
C ALA A 15 11.49 -28.76 0.11
N ARG A 16 10.78 -29.28 1.12
CA ARG A 16 9.97 -30.50 0.99
C ARG A 16 8.85 -30.36 -0.04
N ILE A 17 8.21 -29.19 -0.12
CA ILE A 17 7.16 -28.91 -1.10
C ILE A 17 7.74 -28.91 -2.53
N LEU A 18 8.89 -28.26 -2.75
CA LEU A 18 9.57 -28.24 -4.05
C LEU A 18 10.05 -29.64 -4.46
N ASP A 19 10.59 -30.41 -3.53
CA ASP A 19 10.99 -31.80 -3.76
C ASP A 19 9.81 -32.70 -4.14
N GLU A 20 8.67 -32.56 -3.46
CA GLU A 20 7.45 -33.30 -3.81
C GLU A 20 6.92 -32.89 -5.20
N ALA A 21 6.95 -31.60 -5.55
CA ALA A 21 6.57 -31.13 -6.88
C ALA A 21 7.45 -31.72 -7.98
N ARG A 22 8.77 -31.76 -7.75
CA ARG A 22 9.72 -32.43 -8.65
C ARG A 22 9.44 -33.93 -8.75
N HIS A 23 9.18 -34.60 -7.63
CA HIS A 23 8.88 -36.03 -7.59
C HIS A 23 7.61 -36.38 -8.37
N GLN A 24 6.57 -35.54 -8.30
CA GLN A 24 5.32 -35.71 -9.04
C GLN A 24 5.38 -35.24 -10.51
N GLY A 25 6.53 -34.74 -10.98
CA GLY A 25 6.77 -34.47 -12.41
C GLY A 25 6.57 -33.02 -12.85
N ALA A 26 6.58 -32.05 -11.95
CA ALA A 26 6.64 -30.64 -12.32
C ALA A 26 7.95 -30.33 -13.06
N THR A 27 7.86 -29.58 -14.16
CA THR A 27 9.04 -29.09 -14.91
C THR A 27 9.65 -27.85 -14.26
N GLY A 28 8.86 -27.12 -13.47
CA GLY A 28 9.30 -26.02 -12.61
C GLY A 28 8.27 -25.80 -11.50
N ALA A 29 8.68 -25.19 -10.40
CA ALA A 29 7.78 -24.89 -9.29
C ALA A 29 8.28 -23.68 -8.49
N GLU A 30 7.36 -22.95 -7.88
CA GLU A 30 7.61 -21.92 -6.87
C GLU A 30 6.65 -22.11 -5.70
N VAL A 31 7.14 -21.81 -4.50
CA VAL A 31 6.41 -21.95 -3.25
C VAL A 31 6.56 -20.67 -2.44
N ALA A 32 5.45 -20.22 -1.87
CA ALA A 32 5.43 -19.22 -0.82
C ALA A 32 4.88 -19.87 0.45
N ALA A 33 5.61 -19.79 1.55
CA ALA A 33 5.18 -20.27 2.86
C ALA A 33 5.29 -19.14 3.87
N GLY A 34 4.39 -19.12 4.86
CA GLY A 34 4.40 -18.08 5.87
C GLY A 34 3.83 -18.53 7.20
N ASP A 35 4.29 -17.86 8.24
CA ASP A 35 3.79 -17.96 9.61
C ASP A 35 3.81 -16.55 10.22
N SER A 36 2.69 -16.14 10.80
CA SER A 36 2.58 -14.85 11.48
C SER A 36 1.72 -14.94 12.72
N THR A 37 2.09 -14.16 13.72
CA THR A 37 1.36 -14.04 14.98
C THR A 37 1.11 -12.57 15.29
N GLY A 38 -0.04 -12.26 15.87
CA GLY A 38 -0.37 -10.90 16.26
C GLY A 38 -1.28 -10.82 17.48
N LEU A 39 -1.31 -9.62 18.04
CA LEU A 39 -2.27 -9.19 19.06
C LEU A 39 -2.97 -7.95 18.53
N VAL A 40 -4.29 -7.97 18.62
CA VAL A 40 -5.14 -6.81 18.40
C VAL A 40 -5.96 -6.59 19.66
N VAL A 41 -5.92 -5.36 20.16
CA VAL A 41 -6.79 -4.89 21.24
C VAL A 41 -7.60 -3.72 20.70
N ALA A 42 -8.91 -3.79 20.84
CA ALA A 42 -9.81 -2.69 20.51
C ALA A 42 -10.63 -2.30 21.74
N VAL A 43 -10.78 -0.99 21.93
CA VAL A 43 -11.58 -0.38 23.00
C VAL A 43 -12.63 0.50 22.36
N ARG A 44 -13.77 0.63 23.02
CA ARG A 44 -14.84 1.50 22.59
C ARG A 44 -15.60 2.04 23.79
N LYS A 45 -15.86 3.35 23.79
CA LYS A 45 -16.57 4.06 24.87
C LYS A 45 -15.90 3.86 26.23
N GLY A 46 -14.57 3.82 26.27
CA GLY A 46 -13.79 3.66 27.49
C GLY A 46 -13.75 2.23 28.04
N GLU A 47 -14.25 1.25 27.30
CA GLU A 47 -14.27 -0.15 27.72
C GLU A 47 -13.55 -1.03 26.69
N LEU A 48 -12.92 -2.10 27.16
CA LEU A 48 -12.32 -3.12 26.31
C LEU A 48 -13.42 -3.84 25.52
N GLU A 49 -13.34 -3.79 24.19
CA GLU A 49 -14.34 -4.39 23.30
C GLU A 49 -13.89 -5.75 22.77
N THR A 50 -12.67 -5.84 22.23
CA THR A 50 -12.12 -7.09 21.69
C THR A 50 -10.64 -7.27 22.00
N VAL A 51 -10.27 -8.53 22.23
CA VAL A 51 -8.88 -9.00 22.27
C VAL A 51 -8.78 -10.17 21.30
N GLU A 52 -7.97 -10.02 20.27
CA GLU A 52 -7.77 -11.04 19.25
C GLU A 52 -6.30 -11.41 19.17
N PHE A 53 -6.03 -12.72 19.29
CA PHE A 53 -4.73 -13.30 19.01
C PHE A 53 -4.79 -14.00 17.66
N THR A 54 -3.96 -13.56 16.71
CA THR A 54 -3.86 -14.21 15.41
C THR A 54 -2.67 -15.15 15.37
N ASN A 55 -2.86 -16.27 14.69
CA ASN A 55 -1.80 -17.20 14.32
C ASN A 55 -2.17 -17.78 12.96
N ASP A 56 -1.56 -17.21 11.92
CA ASP A 56 -1.81 -17.57 10.54
C ASP A 56 -0.59 -18.28 9.98
N ARG A 57 -0.81 -19.49 9.46
CA ARG A 57 0.22 -20.29 8.80
C ARG A 57 -0.32 -20.94 7.55
N GLY A 58 0.53 -21.08 6.55
CA GLY A 58 0.17 -21.82 5.35
C GLY A 58 1.23 -21.72 4.26
N PHE A 59 0.95 -22.40 3.16
CA PHE A 59 1.75 -22.29 1.96
C PHE A 59 0.88 -22.31 0.70
N GLY A 60 1.40 -21.70 -0.35
CA GLY A 60 0.91 -21.81 -1.72
C GLY A 60 2.02 -22.32 -2.62
N ILE A 61 1.67 -23.17 -3.58
CA ILE A 61 2.57 -23.65 -4.61
C ILE A 61 2.00 -23.34 -5.99
N THR A 62 2.83 -22.81 -6.87
CA THR A 62 2.61 -22.78 -8.31
C THR A 62 3.53 -23.82 -8.96
N VAL A 63 2.98 -24.66 -9.83
CA VAL A 63 3.73 -25.65 -10.61
C VAL A 63 3.58 -25.39 -12.10
N TYR A 64 4.61 -25.79 -12.84
CA TYR A 64 4.67 -25.69 -14.29
C TYR A 64 4.84 -27.06 -14.92
N MET A 65 4.06 -27.34 -15.97
CA MET A 65 4.22 -28.50 -16.85
C MET A 65 4.48 -27.99 -18.27
N GLY A 66 5.75 -27.76 -18.60
CA GLY A 66 6.12 -26.93 -19.75
C GLY A 66 5.57 -25.51 -19.56
N ALA A 67 4.78 -25.04 -20.53
CA ALA A 67 4.15 -23.73 -20.53
C ALA A 67 2.77 -23.69 -19.84
N ARG A 68 2.33 -24.79 -19.23
CA ARG A 68 1.07 -24.87 -18.47
C ARG A 68 1.31 -24.57 -16.99
N LYS A 69 0.40 -23.84 -16.35
CA LYS A 69 0.54 -23.37 -14.96
C LYS A 69 -0.65 -23.83 -14.12
N GLY A 70 -0.38 -24.32 -12.92
CA GLY A 70 -1.40 -24.59 -11.91
C GLY A 70 -0.96 -24.11 -10.54
N ASN A 71 -1.91 -23.73 -9.69
CA ASN A 71 -1.63 -23.27 -8.34
C ASN A 71 -2.59 -23.92 -7.34
N ALA A 72 -2.12 -24.12 -6.11
CA ALA A 72 -2.94 -24.57 -4.98
C ALA A 72 -2.31 -24.07 -3.67
N SER A 73 -3.11 -23.97 -2.61
CA SER A 73 -2.67 -23.52 -1.29
C SER A 73 -3.39 -24.24 -0.16
N THR A 74 -2.77 -24.31 1.01
CA THR A 74 -3.34 -24.92 2.22
C THR A 74 -2.72 -24.31 3.49
N THR A 75 -3.39 -24.48 4.63
CA THR A 75 -2.87 -24.12 5.97
C THR A 75 -2.27 -25.33 6.71
N ASP A 76 -2.38 -26.53 6.15
CA ASP A 76 -1.84 -27.77 6.71
C ASP A 76 -0.45 -28.09 6.12
N ALA A 77 0.57 -28.14 6.98
CA ALA A 77 1.96 -28.45 6.63
C ALA A 77 2.32 -29.94 6.75
N GLY A 78 1.32 -30.81 6.96
CA GLY A 78 1.49 -32.26 7.04
C GLY A 78 1.94 -32.89 5.71
N PRO A 79 2.69 -34.01 5.73
CA PRO A 79 3.19 -34.66 4.50
C PRO A 79 2.10 -35.03 3.49
N ASP A 80 0.94 -35.50 3.96
CA ASP A 80 -0.19 -35.85 3.08
C ASP A 80 -0.83 -34.60 2.48
N ALA A 81 -0.98 -33.52 3.27
CA ALA A 81 -1.46 -32.24 2.76
C ALA A 81 -0.54 -31.66 1.68
N ILE A 82 0.79 -31.71 1.88
CA ILE A 82 1.78 -31.31 0.87
C ILE A 82 1.56 -32.11 -0.43
N ARG A 83 1.49 -33.44 -0.33
CA ARG A 83 1.29 -34.33 -1.47
C ARG A 83 0.01 -34.01 -2.24
N GLU A 84 -1.11 -33.83 -1.55
CA GLU A 84 -2.40 -33.53 -2.17
C GLU A 84 -2.46 -32.12 -2.75
N THR A 85 -1.88 -31.11 -2.08
CA THR A 85 -1.81 -29.74 -2.61
C THR A 85 -0.95 -29.67 -3.88
N VAL A 86 0.21 -30.33 -3.90
CA VAL A 86 1.05 -30.44 -5.10
C VAL A 86 0.28 -31.15 -6.22
N ARG A 87 -0.39 -32.26 -5.91
CA ARG A 87 -1.20 -33.01 -6.89
C ARG A 87 -2.33 -32.16 -7.44
N ALA A 88 -2.99 -31.37 -6.60
CA ALA A 88 -4.05 -30.45 -7.03
C ALA A 88 -3.52 -29.39 -8.00
N ALA A 89 -2.38 -28.77 -7.69
CA ALA A 89 -1.73 -27.80 -8.57
C ALA A 89 -1.33 -28.43 -9.92
N LEU A 90 -0.78 -29.65 -9.91
CA LEU A 90 -0.43 -30.39 -11.13
C LEU A 90 -1.65 -30.78 -11.96
N ASN A 91 -2.73 -31.21 -11.30
CA ASN A 91 -3.99 -31.52 -11.96
C ASN A 91 -4.54 -30.27 -12.67
N ILE A 92 -4.50 -29.10 -12.03
CA ILE A 92 -4.88 -27.84 -12.67
C ILE A 92 -3.98 -27.58 -13.88
N ALA A 93 -2.65 -27.62 -13.72
CA ALA A 93 -1.71 -27.37 -14.81
C ALA A 93 -1.98 -28.28 -16.02
N LYS A 94 -2.28 -29.56 -15.80
CA LYS A 94 -2.60 -30.52 -16.85
C LYS A 94 -3.80 -30.10 -17.72
N TYR A 95 -4.78 -29.40 -17.16
CA TYR A 95 -5.99 -28.98 -17.88
C TYR A 95 -5.97 -27.51 -18.34
N THR A 96 -5.01 -26.70 -17.89
CA THR A 96 -4.80 -25.34 -18.41
C THR A 96 -4.13 -25.34 -19.78
N GLU A 97 -4.37 -24.30 -20.58
CA GLU A 97 -3.71 -24.10 -21.87
C GLU A 97 -2.21 -23.78 -21.70
N GLU A 98 -1.44 -24.04 -22.75
CA GLU A 98 -0.04 -23.59 -22.81
C GLU A 98 0.01 -22.09 -23.06
N ASP A 99 0.77 -21.38 -22.25
CA ASP A 99 1.10 -19.98 -22.44
C ASP A 99 2.63 -19.83 -22.38
N PRO A 100 3.31 -19.52 -23.50
CA PRO A 100 4.77 -19.37 -23.54
C PRO A 100 5.34 -18.32 -22.58
N CYS A 101 4.52 -17.43 -22.03
CA CYS A 101 4.96 -16.46 -21.02
C CYS A 101 4.95 -17.02 -19.60
N ASN A 102 4.33 -18.18 -19.36
CA ASN A 102 4.40 -18.88 -18.09
C ASN A 102 5.81 -19.44 -17.84
N GLY A 103 6.24 -19.36 -16.58
CA GLY A 103 7.48 -19.94 -16.09
C GLY A 103 8.09 -19.09 -14.99
N LEU A 104 9.03 -19.67 -14.26
CA LEU A 104 9.83 -18.96 -13.24
C LEU A 104 10.64 -17.83 -13.86
N ALA A 105 10.94 -16.80 -13.08
CA ALA A 105 11.98 -15.82 -13.43
C ALA A 105 13.30 -16.50 -13.83
N GLU A 106 14.09 -15.85 -14.67
CA GLU A 106 15.41 -16.37 -15.04
C GLU A 106 16.29 -16.54 -13.80
N ALA A 107 16.92 -17.71 -13.64
CA ALA A 107 17.76 -18.03 -12.48
C ALA A 107 18.89 -17.01 -12.24
N SER A 108 19.39 -16.36 -13.29
CA SER A 108 20.41 -15.30 -13.20
C SER A 108 19.92 -14.01 -12.54
N LEU A 109 18.61 -13.79 -12.45
CA LEU A 109 17.99 -12.61 -11.87
C LEU A 109 17.65 -12.77 -10.38
N MET A 110 17.78 -13.98 -9.85
CA MET A 110 17.53 -14.26 -8.43
C MET A 110 18.43 -13.43 -7.53
N ALA A 111 17.89 -12.97 -6.40
CA ALA A 111 18.69 -12.28 -5.40
C ALA A 111 19.85 -13.17 -4.93
N ARG A 112 21.04 -12.58 -4.86
CA ARG A 112 22.26 -13.25 -4.36
C ARG A 112 22.74 -12.64 -3.06
N GLU A 113 22.53 -11.35 -2.93
CA GLU A 113 22.84 -10.56 -1.74
C GLU A 113 21.51 -10.14 -1.13
N LEU A 114 21.34 -10.41 0.17
CA LEU A 114 20.17 -10.05 0.93
C LEU A 114 20.62 -9.02 1.97
N PRO A 115 20.43 -7.71 1.70
CA PRO A 115 20.78 -6.70 2.69
C PRO A 115 19.95 -6.89 3.96
N ASP A 116 20.54 -6.61 5.11
CA ASP A 116 19.77 -6.46 6.35
C ASP A 116 18.92 -5.18 6.25
N LEU A 117 17.61 -5.36 6.25
CA LEU A 117 16.62 -4.30 6.08
C LEU A 117 16.11 -3.76 7.42
N ASP A 118 16.59 -4.29 8.55
CA ASP A 118 16.20 -3.87 9.90
C ASP A 118 14.66 -3.84 10.10
N LEU A 119 13.98 -4.93 9.71
CA LEU A 119 12.51 -4.98 9.68
C LEU A 119 11.87 -5.61 10.92
N HIS A 120 12.66 -6.14 11.84
CA HIS A 120 12.17 -6.94 12.96
C HIS A 120 12.46 -6.27 14.30
N HIS A 121 11.44 -5.60 14.82
CA HIS A 121 11.45 -4.88 16.10
C HIS A 121 10.27 -5.36 16.94
N PRO A 122 10.40 -6.48 17.67
CA PRO A 122 9.32 -7.05 18.44
C PRO A 122 8.86 -6.08 19.54
N TRP A 123 7.58 -6.11 19.85
CA TRP A 123 7.00 -5.29 20.90
C TRP A 123 6.39 -6.20 21.96
N ASP A 124 7.03 -6.25 23.15
CA ASP A 124 6.57 -7.04 24.30
C ASP A 124 5.43 -6.34 25.05
N VAL A 125 4.39 -5.96 24.31
CA VAL A 125 3.18 -5.36 24.86
C VAL A 125 2.19 -6.46 25.25
N ASP A 126 1.74 -6.44 26.50
CA ASP A 126 0.67 -7.32 26.96
C ASP A 126 -0.72 -6.71 26.70
N VAL A 127 -1.76 -7.50 26.94
CA VAL A 127 -3.15 -7.06 26.72
C VAL A 127 -3.49 -5.84 27.57
N SER A 128 -2.99 -5.75 28.80
CA SER A 128 -3.27 -4.63 29.71
C SER A 128 -2.68 -3.33 29.16
N SER A 129 -1.39 -3.36 28.82
CA SER A 129 -0.65 -2.23 28.29
C SER A 129 -1.20 -1.76 26.94
N ALA A 130 -1.59 -2.70 26.06
CA ALA A 130 -2.25 -2.38 24.80
C ALA A 130 -3.65 -1.78 25.01
N THR A 131 -4.40 -2.25 26.01
CA THR A 131 -5.69 -1.68 26.39
C THR A 131 -5.54 -0.26 26.91
N GLU A 132 -4.60 -0.03 27.84
CA GLU A 132 -4.30 1.31 28.39
C GLU A 132 -3.94 2.30 27.27
N ARG A 133 -3.05 1.91 26.36
CA ARG A 133 -2.65 2.75 25.22
C ARG A 133 -3.81 3.05 24.27
N ALA A 134 -4.72 2.12 24.06
CA ALA A 134 -5.92 2.34 23.24
C ALA A 134 -6.92 3.28 23.96
N LEU A 135 -7.13 3.08 25.27
CA LEU A 135 -7.97 3.94 26.11
C LEU A 135 -7.44 5.37 26.16
N GLU A 136 -6.12 5.56 26.25
CA GLU A 136 -5.49 6.89 26.20
C GLU A 136 -5.80 7.62 24.89
N ALA A 137 -5.70 6.93 23.75
CA ALA A 137 -6.03 7.51 22.45
C ALA A 137 -7.52 7.89 22.36
N GLU A 138 -8.43 6.98 22.73
CA GLU A 138 -9.86 7.26 22.69
C GLU A 138 -10.24 8.41 23.66
N ALA A 139 -9.74 8.38 24.89
CA ALA A 139 -10.04 9.39 25.91
C ALA A 139 -9.52 10.78 25.50
N ALA A 140 -8.32 10.86 24.93
CA ALA A 140 -7.76 12.12 24.45
C ALA A 140 -8.61 12.75 23.34
N GLY A 141 -9.11 11.93 22.42
CA GLY A 141 -9.98 12.39 21.34
C GLY A 141 -11.37 12.79 21.82
N LEU A 142 -12.00 12.00 22.70
CA LEU A 142 -13.29 12.32 23.31
C LEU A 142 -13.25 13.62 24.14
N ALA A 143 -12.12 13.92 24.78
CA ALA A 143 -11.94 15.13 25.58
C ALA A 143 -11.56 16.38 24.76
N PHE A 144 -11.34 16.24 23.44
CA PHE A 144 -10.80 17.31 22.60
C PHE A 144 -11.78 18.47 22.37
N ASP A 145 -13.04 18.17 22.06
CA ASP A 145 -14.08 19.15 21.72
C ASP A 145 -15.45 18.60 22.11
N ASN A 146 -16.35 19.45 22.63
CA ASN A 146 -17.67 19.04 23.10
C ASN A 146 -18.62 18.55 21.99
N ARG A 147 -18.26 18.78 20.72
CA ARG A 147 -18.98 18.26 19.55
C ARG A 147 -18.58 16.84 19.19
N ILE A 148 -17.55 16.26 19.82
CA ILE A 148 -17.30 14.82 19.73
C ILE A 148 -18.38 14.11 20.56
N VAL A 149 -19.38 13.56 19.88
CA VAL A 149 -20.59 13.00 20.53
C VAL A 149 -20.57 11.48 20.60
N ASN A 150 -19.72 10.82 19.82
CA ASN A 150 -19.64 9.36 19.76
C ASN A 150 -18.27 8.88 19.27
N THR A 151 -18.02 7.58 19.38
CA THR A 151 -16.74 6.92 19.07
C THR A 151 -16.98 5.59 18.37
N GLU A 152 -16.13 5.29 17.39
CA GLU A 152 -15.98 3.96 16.80
C GLU A 152 -14.86 3.15 17.46
N GLY A 153 -14.16 3.75 18.42
CA GLY A 153 -13.16 3.10 19.24
C GLY A 153 -11.73 3.47 18.88
N ALA A 154 -10.81 2.92 19.65
CA ALA A 154 -9.38 2.93 19.37
C ALA A 154 -8.84 1.51 19.34
N ARG A 155 -7.79 1.30 18.55
CA ARG A 155 -7.19 -0.01 18.33
C ARG A 155 -5.68 0.07 18.43
N VAL A 156 -5.08 -0.88 19.13
CA VAL A 156 -3.65 -1.17 19.09
C VAL A 156 -3.48 -2.54 18.44
N ALA A 157 -2.61 -2.61 17.43
CA ALA A 157 -2.27 -3.86 16.77
C ALA A 157 -0.75 -4.02 16.72
N THR A 158 -0.27 -5.21 17.06
CA THR A 158 1.13 -5.62 16.96
C THR A 158 1.18 -6.97 16.29
N GLY A 159 2.12 -7.14 15.35
CA GLY A 159 2.26 -8.37 14.61
C GLY A 159 3.71 -8.62 14.23
N ARG A 160 4.05 -9.90 14.13
CA ARG A 160 5.30 -10.38 13.56
C ARG A 160 5.02 -11.51 12.61
N GLY A 161 5.84 -11.65 11.58
CA GLY A 161 5.73 -12.76 10.65
C GLY A 161 7.04 -13.08 9.96
N CYS A 162 7.13 -14.30 9.49
CA CYS A 162 8.16 -14.81 8.62
C CYS A 162 7.49 -15.35 7.35
N HIS A 163 8.07 -15.06 6.20
CA HIS A 163 7.69 -15.62 4.92
C HIS A 163 8.93 -16.22 4.26
N VAL A 164 8.72 -17.27 3.49
CA VAL A 164 9.73 -17.92 2.65
C VAL A 164 9.22 -17.95 1.24
N TYR A 165 10.08 -17.58 0.30
CA TYR A 165 9.88 -17.85 -1.12
C TYR A 165 10.97 -18.80 -1.58
N GLY A 166 10.59 -19.82 -2.34
CA GLY A 166 11.55 -20.70 -2.99
C GLY A 166 11.06 -21.17 -4.34
N ASN A 167 12.00 -21.52 -5.21
CA ASN A 167 11.67 -22.05 -6.53
C ASN A 167 12.63 -23.15 -6.99
N SER A 168 12.26 -23.84 -8.06
CA SER A 168 13.02 -24.98 -8.59
C SER A 168 14.35 -24.62 -9.25
N HIS A 169 14.74 -23.33 -9.30
CA HIS A 169 16.11 -22.92 -9.65
C HIS A 169 17.07 -22.99 -8.45
N GLY A 170 16.56 -23.29 -7.25
CA GLY A 170 17.36 -23.41 -6.03
C GLY A 170 17.41 -22.13 -5.20
N PHE A 171 16.70 -21.07 -5.60
CA PHE A 171 16.48 -19.92 -4.72
C PHE A 171 15.55 -20.34 -3.59
N LEU A 172 15.93 -20.08 -2.34
CA LEU A 172 15.17 -20.44 -1.14
C LEU A 172 15.50 -19.49 0.00
N GLU A 173 14.76 -18.39 0.07
CA GLU A 173 15.06 -17.30 0.99
C GLU A 173 13.87 -16.91 1.85
N ALA A 174 14.20 -16.37 3.02
CA ALA A 174 13.23 -15.96 4.02
C ALA A 174 13.31 -14.45 4.23
N GLY A 175 12.16 -13.83 4.46
CA GLY A 175 12.05 -12.49 4.99
C GLY A 175 11.17 -12.50 6.23
N TRP A 176 11.46 -11.62 7.18
CA TRP A 176 10.66 -11.48 8.38
C TRP A 176 10.62 -10.03 8.84
N GLY A 177 9.67 -9.73 9.71
CA GLY A 177 9.57 -8.40 10.26
C GLY A 177 8.40 -8.23 11.20
N THR A 178 8.21 -7.01 11.65
CA THR A 178 7.16 -6.59 12.56
C THR A 178 6.34 -5.46 11.97
N ARG A 179 5.12 -5.30 12.44
CA ARG A 179 4.26 -4.17 12.11
C ARG A 179 3.37 -3.86 13.30
N HIS A 180 3.42 -2.61 13.72
CA HIS A 180 2.69 -2.10 14.87
C HIS A 180 1.88 -0.88 14.44
N SER A 181 0.71 -0.69 15.03
CA SER A 181 -0.12 0.48 14.76
C SER A 181 -1.04 0.82 15.91
N THR A 182 -1.34 2.11 16.02
CA THR A 182 -2.41 2.64 16.86
C THR A 182 -3.32 3.49 16.00
N SER A 183 -4.63 3.31 16.15
CA SER A 183 -5.65 4.10 15.44
C SER A 183 -6.77 4.50 16.36
N CYS A 184 -7.44 5.60 16.05
CA CYS A 184 -8.65 6.06 16.73
C CYS A 184 -9.63 6.61 15.70
N ALA A 185 -10.92 6.31 15.88
CA ALA A 185 -11.99 6.80 15.02
C ALA A 185 -13.13 7.39 15.86
N LEU A 186 -13.50 8.64 15.55
CA LEU A 186 -14.39 9.46 16.37
C LEU A 186 -15.47 10.11 15.50
N ILE A 187 -16.57 10.47 16.14
CA ILE A 187 -17.73 11.06 15.46
C ILE A 187 -18.03 12.42 16.08
N ALA A 188 -17.84 13.46 15.28
CA ALA A 188 -18.29 14.81 15.61
C ALA A 188 -19.74 15.01 15.13
N ALA A 189 -20.50 15.89 15.78
CA ALA A 189 -21.83 16.27 15.31
C ALA A 189 -22.14 17.76 15.50
N ASP A 190 -22.96 18.28 14.58
CA ASP A 190 -23.63 19.57 14.66
C ASP A 190 -25.09 19.42 14.18
N ASP A 191 -25.79 20.53 13.99
CA ASP A 191 -27.18 20.53 13.50
C ASP A 191 -27.33 19.95 12.09
N ASN A 192 -26.24 19.81 11.32
CA ASN A 192 -26.22 19.28 9.96
C ASN A 192 -25.86 17.79 9.89
N GLY A 193 -25.63 17.14 11.04
CA GLY A 193 -25.48 15.69 11.14
C GLY A 193 -24.17 15.25 11.78
N MET A 194 -23.81 13.99 11.53
CA MET A 194 -22.65 13.32 12.12
C MET A 194 -21.51 13.17 11.10
N LYS A 195 -20.28 13.42 11.54
CA LYS A 195 -19.06 13.35 10.73
C LYS A 195 -18.05 12.39 11.39
N PRO A 196 -17.93 11.15 10.89
CA PRO A 196 -16.88 10.23 11.32
C PRO A 196 -15.55 10.60 10.65
N GLU A 197 -14.47 10.54 11.43
CA GLU A 197 -13.08 10.58 10.93
C GLU A 197 -12.18 9.72 11.79
N ASP A 198 -11.05 9.33 11.22
CA ASP A 198 -10.03 8.55 11.88
C ASP A 198 -8.64 9.19 11.78
N TRP A 199 -7.73 8.67 12.60
CA TRP A 199 -6.31 8.86 12.44
C TRP A 199 -5.56 7.63 12.93
N TYR A 200 -4.35 7.44 12.42
CA TYR A 200 -3.51 6.32 12.80
C TYR A 200 -2.02 6.62 12.62
N THR A 201 -1.24 5.83 13.35
CA THR A 201 0.22 5.72 13.26
C THR A 201 0.60 4.26 13.03
N VAL A 202 1.66 4.01 12.26
CA VAL A 202 2.14 2.66 11.92
C VAL A 202 3.65 2.66 11.72
N SER A 203 4.33 1.68 12.28
CA SER A 203 5.77 1.47 12.09
C SER A 203 6.15 0.00 12.23
N ARG A 204 7.38 -0.34 11.82
CA ARG A 204 7.99 -1.63 12.15
C ARG A 204 8.49 -1.68 13.59
N ASP A 205 8.96 -0.54 14.11
CA ASP A 205 9.47 -0.38 15.48
C ASP A 205 8.45 0.36 16.34
N PRO A 206 8.04 -0.19 17.49
CA PRO A 206 7.08 0.48 18.37
C PRO A 206 7.58 1.84 18.88
N ALA A 207 8.90 2.07 18.93
CA ALA A 207 9.48 3.35 19.35
C ALA A 207 9.24 4.49 18.35
N ASP A 208 8.93 4.16 17.09
CA ASP A 208 8.62 5.16 16.06
C ASP A 208 7.10 5.41 15.92
N LEU A 209 6.26 4.79 16.76
CA LEU A 209 4.83 5.08 16.78
C LEU A 209 4.58 6.44 17.45
N ASP A 210 3.63 7.20 16.90
CA ASP A 210 3.17 8.43 17.54
C ASP A 210 2.53 8.15 18.91
N ASP A 211 2.58 9.16 19.77
CA ASP A 211 1.90 9.17 21.07
C ASP A 211 0.39 8.87 20.88
N PRO A 212 -0.20 7.90 21.61
CA PRO A 212 -1.64 7.62 21.52
C PRO A 212 -2.52 8.85 21.73
N VAL A 213 -2.13 9.78 22.61
CA VAL A 213 -2.86 11.01 22.87
C VAL A 213 -2.95 11.87 21.61
N GLU A 214 -1.84 12.00 20.87
CA GLU A 214 -1.80 12.76 19.62
C GLU A 214 -2.60 12.06 18.52
N VAL A 215 -2.60 10.72 18.47
CA VAL A 215 -3.47 9.96 17.55
C VAL A 215 -4.95 10.28 17.81
N GLY A 216 -5.38 10.26 19.08
CA GLY A 216 -6.75 10.59 19.48
C GLY A 216 -7.14 12.02 19.16
N ARG A 217 -6.27 12.98 19.50
CA ARG A 217 -6.48 14.41 19.21
C ARG A 217 -6.58 14.70 17.72
N GLU A 218 -5.74 14.07 16.91
CA GLU A 218 -5.75 14.26 15.47
C GLU A 218 -7.03 13.68 14.84
N ALA A 219 -7.48 12.51 15.27
CA ALA A 219 -8.78 11.97 14.86
C ALA A 219 -9.94 12.92 15.20
N ALA A 220 -9.94 13.48 16.42
CA ALA A 220 -10.96 14.44 16.84
C ALA A 220 -10.90 15.75 16.07
N ARG A 221 -9.69 16.30 15.86
CA ARG A 221 -9.46 17.52 15.07
C ARG A 221 -9.99 17.37 13.65
N ARG A 222 -9.75 16.22 13.02
CA ARG A 222 -10.26 15.89 11.69
C ARG A 222 -11.79 15.79 11.69
N ALA A 223 -12.39 15.09 12.64
CA ALA A 223 -13.84 14.94 12.75
C ALA A 223 -14.54 16.29 12.93
N VAL A 224 -14.06 17.11 13.86
CA VAL A 224 -14.57 18.47 14.11
C VAL A 224 -14.37 19.38 12.91
N GLY A 225 -13.24 19.25 12.22
CA GLY A 225 -12.91 20.02 11.02
C GLY A 225 -13.89 19.82 9.87
N ARG A 226 -14.72 18.76 9.90
CA ARG A 226 -15.77 18.49 8.91
C ARG A 226 -17.15 19.03 9.28
N LEU A 227 -17.32 19.68 10.43
CA LEU A 227 -18.61 20.26 10.82
C LEU A 227 -18.87 21.59 10.09
N GLY A 228 -20.14 21.90 9.82
CA GLY A 228 -20.52 23.13 9.13
C GLY A 228 -20.15 23.17 7.64
N CYS A 229 -20.22 22.02 6.95
CA CYS A 229 -19.97 21.95 5.52
C CYS A 229 -20.88 22.90 4.74
N ARG A 230 -20.34 23.55 3.70
CA ARG A 230 -21.11 24.39 2.79
C ARG A 230 -20.87 23.95 1.35
N PRO A 231 -21.88 24.15 0.47
CA PRO A 231 -21.70 23.90 -0.95
C PRO A 231 -20.71 24.90 -1.55
N VAL A 232 -20.10 24.49 -2.66
CA VAL A 232 -19.20 25.34 -3.46
C VAL A 232 -19.79 25.56 -4.84
N GLU A 233 -19.38 26.63 -5.51
CA GLU A 233 -19.79 26.88 -6.88
C GLU A 233 -19.13 25.86 -7.81
N THR A 234 -19.91 25.30 -8.75
CA THR A 234 -19.37 24.41 -9.76
C THR A 234 -18.48 25.19 -10.72
N GLY A 235 -17.25 24.73 -10.91
CA GLY A 235 -16.27 25.45 -11.72
C GLY A 235 -14.97 24.69 -11.88
N SER A 236 -13.98 25.38 -12.43
CA SER A 236 -12.62 24.87 -12.57
C SER A 236 -11.73 25.54 -11.54
N TYR A 237 -11.09 24.74 -10.69
CA TYR A 237 -10.29 25.23 -9.58
C TYR A 237 -8.99 24.43 -9.43
N PRO A 238 -7.93 25.03 -8.87
CA PRO A 238 -6.81 24.25 -8.37
C PRO A 238 -7.26 23.34 -7.22
N VAL A 239 -6.61 22.19 -7.11
CA VAL A 239 -6.91 21.18 -6.10
C VAL A 239 -5.62 20.79 -5.39
N LEU A 240 -5.60 20.94 -4.08
CA LEU A 240 -4.52 20.48 -3.21
C LEU A 240 -4.94 19.13 -2.60
N PHE A 241 -4.28 18.05 -2.97
CA PHE A 241 -4.54 16.73 -2.39
C PHE A 241 -3.75 16.57 -1.10
N ALA A 242 -4.42 16.33 0.04
CA ALA A 242 -3.75 16.02 1.29
C ALA A 242 -2.89 14.75 1.18
N PRO A 243 -1.85 14.55 2.01
CA PRO A 243 -0.81 13.54 1.78
C PRO A 243 -1.31 12.10 1.57
N PRO A 244 -2.27 11.56 2.38
CA PRO A 244 -2.79 10.21 2.15
C PRO A 244 -3.54 10.09 0.81
N VAL A 245 -4.21 11.17 0.40
CA VAL A 245 -4.98 11.22 -0.85
C VAL A 245 -4.04 11.37 -2.05
N ALA A 246 -2.99 12.17 -1.91
CA ALA A 246 -1.92 12.32 -2.90
C ALA A 246 -1.23 10.97 -3.20
N ALA A 247 -0.93 10.17 -2.17
CA ALA A 247 -0.41 8.80 -2.36
C ALA A 247 -1.37 7.94 -3.20
N GLY A 248 -2.68 8.02 -2.93
CA GLY A 248 -3.71 7.35 -3.74
C GLY A 248 -3.72 7.81 -5.20
N LEU A 249 -3.61 9.12 -5.45
CA LEU A 249 -3.51 9.68 -6.80
C LEU A 249 -2.28 9.13 -7.55
N ILE A 250 -1.10 9.16 -6.93
CA ILE A 250 0.14 8.61 -7.52
C ILE A 250 0.02 7.11 -7.81
N SER A 251 -0.70 6.35 -6.97
CA SER A 251 -0.92 4.93 -7.19
C SER A 251 -1.63 4.61 -8.53
N HIS A 252 -2.47 5.53 -9.03
CA HIS A 252 -3.13 5.38 -10.33
C HIS A 252 -2.14 5.53 -11.50
N LEU A 253 -1.16 6.44 -11.40
CA LEU A 253 -0.09 6.55 -12.38
C LEU A 253 0.75 5.26 -12.43
N LEU A 254 1.15 4.75 -11.26
CA LEU A 254 1.91 3.49 -11.15
C LEU A 254 1.11 2.31 -11.72
N SER A 255 -0.19 2.24 -11.45
CA SER A 255 -1.08 1.21 -12.01
C SER A 255 -1.17 1.29 -13.54
N ALA A 256 -1.22 2.51 -14.10
CA ALA A 256 -1.27 2.72 -15.55
C ALA A 256 0.02 2.29 -16.27
N ILE A 257 1.18 2.35 -15.61
CA ILE A 257 2.46 1.82 -16.14
C ILE A 257 2.78 0.40 -15.64
N GLY A 258 1.82 -0.27 -15.00
CA GLY A 258 1.94 -1.63 -14.51
C GLY A 258 1.83 -2.67 -15.62
N GLY A 259 2.67 -3.70 -15.59
CA GLY A 259 2.79 -4.68 -16.66
C GLY A 259 1.47 -5.32 -17.09
N ARG A 260 0.58 -5.65 -16.13
CA ARG A 260 -0.76 -6.18 -16.41
C ARG A 260 -1.61 -5.21 -17.23
N ALA A 261 -1.67 -3.94 -16.83
CA ALA A 261 -2.47 -2.95 -17.53
C ALA A 261 -1.93 -2.74 -18.96
N LEU A 262 -0.61 -2.78 -19.12
CA LEU A 262 0.06 -2.59 -20.41
C LEU A 262 -0.18 -3.75 -21.37
N TYR A 263 0.12 -5.01 -21.00
CA TYR A 263 -0.01 -6.12 -21.95
C TYR A 263 -1.47 -6.47 -22.30
N ARG A 264 -2.42 -6.13 -21.42
CA ARG A 264 -3.85 -6.25 -21.70
C ARG A 264 -4.42 -5.06 -22.47
N ARG A 265 -3.62 -4.01 -22.66
CA ARG A 265 -4.03 -2.72 -23.23
C ARG A 265 -5.20 -2.09 -22.46
N GLU A 266 -5.18 -2.26 -21.14
CA GLU A 266 -6.15 -1.70 -20.17
C GLU A 266 -5.62 -0.40 -19.53
N SER A 267 -4.80 0.37 -20.27
CA SER A 267 -4.16 1.59 -19.78
C SER A 267 -4.11 2.69 -20.85
N TYR A 268 -4.32 3.94 -20.44
CA TYR A 268 -4.08 5.14 -21.26
C TYR A 268 -2.58 5.39 -21.52
N LEU A 269 -1.70 4.69 -20.80
CA LEU A 269 -0.24 4.78 -20.88
C LEU A 269 0.40 3.56 -21.56
N VAL A 270 -0.34 2.84 -22.40
CA VAL A 270 0.26 1.85 -23.32
C VAL A 270 1.30 2.55 -24.21
N ASP A 271 2.46 1.90 -24.39
CA ASP A 271 3.59 2.42 -25.17
C ASP A 271 4.07 3.82 -24.70
N SER A 272 4.06 4.05 -23.38
CA SER A 272 4.46 5.31 -22.74
C SER A 272 5.93 5.41 -22.32
N LEU A 273 6.72 4.35 -22.47
CA LEU A 273 8.15 4.38 -22.15
C LEU A 273 8.84 5.54 -22.87
N HIS A 274 9.62 6.33 -22.13
CA HIS A 274 10.27 7.56 -22.61
C HIS A 274 9.34 8.72 -23.01
N ARG A 275 8.04 8.64 -22.70
CA ARG A 275 7.09 9.74 -22.89
C ARG A 275 6.87 10.51 -21.59
N GLN A 276 6.62 11.80 -21.72
CA GLN A 276 6.26 12.66 -20.60
C GLN A 276 4.80 12.39 -20.17
N VAL A 277 4.63 11.96 -18.92
CA VAL A 277 3.36 11.58 -18.29
C VAL A 277 3.05 12.40 -17.03
N ALA A 278 4.03 13.15 -16.53
CA ALA A 278 3.86 14.08 -15.41
C ALA A 278 4.65 15.37 -15.66
N ALA A 279 4.48 16.35 -14.77
CA ALA A 279 5.28 17.57 -14.77
C ALA A 279 6.78 17.25 -14.68
N ASP A 280 7.61 18.09 -15.32
CA ASP A 280 9.06 17.91 -15.44
C ASP A 280 9.81 17.87 -14.10
N GLY A 281 9.26 18.49 -13.06
CA GLY A 281 9.77 18.44 -11.70
C GLY A 281 9.49 17.14 -10.94
N ILE A 282 8.68 16.21 -11.48
CA ILE A 282 8.21 15.03 -10.75
C ILE A 282 9.06 13.79 -11.05
N THR A 283 9.62 13.19 -10.01
CA THR A 283 10.31 11.90 -10.07
C THR A 283 9.69 10.93 -9.07
N LEU A 284 9.38 9.73 -9.52
CA LEU A 284 8.84 8.64 -8.70
C LEU A 284 9.94 7.59 -8.50
N ARG A 285 10.61 7.68 -7.35
CA ARG A 285 11.81 6.89 -7.05
C ARG A 285 11.48 5.76 -6.07
N GLU A 286 11.83 4.55 -6.43
CA GLU A 286 11.71 3.37 -5.58
C GLU A 286 12.98 3.16 -4.74
N GLU A 287 12.80 2.91 -3.45
CA GLU A 287 13.88 2.68 -2.48
C GLU A 287 13.64 1.35 -1.72
N PRO A 288 13.86 0.19 -2.38
CA PRO A 288 13.43 -1.10 -1.84
C PRO A 288 14.20 -1.53 -0.58
N HIS A 289 15.40 -0.99 -0.36
CA HIS A 289 16.30 -1.40 0.73
C HIS A 289 16.30 -0.43 1.92
N ARG A 290 15.27 0.40 2.06
CA ARG A 290 15.18 1.34 3.17
C ARG A 290 15.13 0.61 4.52
N PRO A 291 16.03 0.88 5.48
CA PRO A 291 15.92 0.34 6.82
C PRO A 291 14.55 0.66 7.44
N LYS A 292 13.93 -0.32 8.09
CA LYS A 292 12.60 -0.19 8.74
C LYS A 292 11.46 0.21 7.79
N GLY A 293 11.67 0.19 6.47
CA GLY A 293 10.64 0.57 5.51
C GLY A 293 9.45 -0.40 5.54
N LEU A 294 8.24 0.16 5.49
CA LEU A 294 7.01 -0.63 5.58
C LEU A 294 6.84 -1.59 4.39
N ALA A 295 7.44 -1.26 3.25
CA ALA A 295 7.42 -2.08 2.03
C ALA A 295 8.83 -2.49 1.58
N SER A 296 9.85 -2.43 2.45
CA SER A 296 11.20 -2.87 2.06
C SER A 296 11.25 -4.36 1.78
N ALA A 297 11.97 -4.72 0.73
CA ALA A 297 12.15 -6.10 0.30
C ALA A 297 13.49 -6.25 -0.42
N ALA A 298 14.21 -7.34 -0.17
CA ALA A 298 15.47 -7.67 -0.85
C ALA A 298 15.24 -8.33 -2.23
N TYR A 299 14.10 -8.99 -2.38
CA TYR A 299 13.64 -9.65 -3.59
C TYR A 299 12.13 -9.48 -3.75
N ASP A 300 11.65 -9.59 -4.99
CA ASP A 300 10.23 -9.45 -5.33
C ASP A 300 9.48 -10.79 -5.24
N GLY A 301 8.20 -10.82 -5.62
CA GLY A 301 7.36 -12.02 -5.60
C GLY A 301 7.81 -13.18 -6.51
N ASP A 302 8.78 -12.95 -7.40
CA ASP A 302 9.39 -13.99 -8.25
C ASP A 302 10.80 -14.39 -7.76
N GLY A 303 11.26 -13.83 -6.63
CA GLY A 303 12.62 -14.02 -6.10
C GLY A 303 13.69 -13.16 -6.79
N VAL A 304 13.29 -12.23 -7.66
CA VAL A 304 14.20 -11.35 -8.40
C VAL A 304 14.72 -10.25 -7.48
N ALA A 305 16.02 -9.96 -7.55
CA ALA A 305 16.63 -8.91 -6.75
C ALA A 305 15.96 -7.54 -6.98
N THR A 306 15.52 -6.90 -5.90
CA THR A 306 15.04 -5.52 -5.96
C THR A 306 16.25 -4.56 -6.04
N ARG A 307 16.06 -3.39 -6.65
CA ARG A 307 17.10 -2.36 -6.75
C ARG A 307 16.47 -0.96 -6.78
N PRO A 308 17.14 0.07 -6.24
CA PRO A 308 16.72 1.45 -6.41
C PRO A 308 16.56 1.79 -7.90
N LYS A 309 15.44 2.41 -8.26
CA LYS A 309 15.14 2.84 -9.63
C LYS A 309 14.10 3.94 -9.65
N SER A 310 13.99 4.66 -10.76
CA SER A 310 12.88 5.58 -11.00
C SER A 310 11.88 4.94 -11.96
N PHE A 311 10.59 4.99 -11.65
CA PHE A 311 9.54 4.65 -12.61
C PHE A 311 9.20 5.83 -13.51
N VAL A 312 9.22 7.02 -12.93
CA VAL A 312 9.12 8.30 -13.63
C VAL A 312 10.32 9.14 -13.23
N GLU A 313 11.06 9.66 -14.19
CA GLU A 313 12.22 10.53 -14.00
C GLU A 313 11.92 11.86 -14.69
N LYS A 314 11.86 12.95 -13.92
CA LYS A 314 11.56 14.30 -14.43
C LYS A 314 10.34 14.35 -15.38
N GLY A 315 9.25 13.74 -14.93
CA GLY A 315 7.99 13.65 -15.66
C GLY A 315 7.94 12.59 -16.75
N VAL A 316 9.04 11.90 -17.07
CA VAL A 316 9.14 10.93 -18.16
C VAL A 316 9.15 9.51 -17.63
N VAL A 317 8.38 8.59 -18.24
CA VAL A 317 8.43 7.17 -17.87
C VAL A 317 9.83 6.60 -18.14
N ALA A 318 10.53 6.23 -17.07
CA ALA A 318 11.87 5.66 -17.11
C ALA A 318 11.85 4.13 -17.01
N SER A 319 10.86 3.56 -16.31
CA SER A 319 10.67 2.13 -16.18
C SER A 319 9.19 1.80 -15.98
N TYR A 320 8.74 0.70 -16.57
CA TYR A 320 7.48 0.07 -16.19
C TYR A 320 7.64 -0.73 -14.88
N ILE A 321 6.51 -1.23 -14.35
CA ILE A 321 6.46 -2.08 -13.15
C ILE A 321 6.13 -3.50 -13.60
N LEU A 322 7.15 -4.35 -13.77
CA LEU A 322 7.04 -5.65 -14.44
C LEU A 322 7.48 -6.81 -13.55
N ASP A 323 6.61 -7.80 -13.41
CA ASP A 323 6.97 -9.17 -13.04
C ASP A 323 7.56 -9.93 -14.25
N SER A 324 7.98 -11.19 -14.06
CA SER A 324 8.56 -11.99 -15.15
C SER A 324 7.56 -12.29 -16.27
N TYR A 325 6.29 -12.51 -15.92
CA TYR A 325 5.24 -12.85 -16.88
C TYR A 325 4.90 -11.66 -17.78
N SER A 326 4.64 -10.49 -17.19
CA SER A 326 4.34 -9.25 -17.90
C SER A 326 5.55 -8.74 -18.69
N GLY A 327 6.78 -8.93 -18.18
CA GLY A 327 8.00 -8.75 -18.96
C GLY A 327 7.95 -9.54 -20.27
N ARG A 328 7.76 -10.86 -20.22
CA ARG A 328 7.66 -11.70 -21.43
C ARG A 328 6.54 -11.29 -22.36
N ARG A 329 5.35 -10.98 -21.81
CA ARG A 329 4.18 -10.54 -22.60
C ARG A 329 4.46 -9.24 -23.37
N LEU A 330 5.35 -8.39 -22.87
CA LEU A 330 5.76 -7.13 -23.49
C LEU A 330 7.08 -7.24 -24.26
N GLY A 331 7.71 -8.42 -24.31
CA GLY A 331 9.03 -8.60 -24.92
C GLY A 331 10.16 -7.89 -24.15
N MET A 332 10.00 -7.72 -22.84
CA MET A 332 10.93 -7.04 -21.93
C MET A 332 11.41 -7.98 -20.82
N THR A 333 12.45 -7.57 -20.10
CA THR A 333 12.85 -8.22 -18.84
C THR A 333 12.03 -7.66 -17.67
N THR A 334 11.78 -8.49 -16.64
CA THR A 334 11.22 -8.03 -15.36
C THR A 334 12.05 -6.88 -14.77
N THR A 335 11.38 -6.01 -14.03
CA THR A 335 12.02 -4.90 -13.32
C THR A 335 12.27 -5.21 -11.84
N GLY A 336 12.04 -6.46 -11.39
CA GLY A 336 12.10 -6.84 -9.98
C GLY A 336 10.95 -6.22 -9.19
N ASN A 337 9.73 -6.37 -9.73
CA ASN A 337 8.50 -5.76 -9.21
C ASN A 337 7.29 -6.71 -9.25
N ALA A 338 7.51 -8.03 -9.20
CA ALA A 338 6.45 -8.97 -8.86
C ALA A 338 5.92 -8.67 -7.46
N GLY A 339 4.62 -8.43 -7.33
CA GLY A 339 4.01 -7.94 -6.08
C GLY A 339 3.98 -6.41 -5.94
N GLY A 340 4.53 -5.65 -6.90
CA GLY A 340 4.41 -4.20 -6.96
C GLY A 340 5.74 -3.46 -6.75
N TYR A 341 5.66 -2.27 -6.17
CA TYR A 341 6.79 -1.38 -5.89
C TYR A 341 7.10 -1.32 -4.39
N PHE A 342 8.32 -0.92 -4.03
CA PHE A 342 8.86 -1.01 -2.67
C PHE A 342 9.42 0.33 -2.18
N ASN A 343 8.71 0.99 -1.25
CA ASN A 343 8.99 2.32 -0.71
C ASN A 343 9.24 3.39 -1.79
N LEU A 344 8.16 3.82 -2.44
CA LEU A 344 8.21 4.89 -3.42
C LEU A 344 8.27 6.27 -2.75
N ASP A 345 9.26 7.09 -3.10
CA ASP A 345 9.31 8.51 -2.81
C ASP A 345 8.79 9.33 -4.00
N VAL A 346 7.90 10.28 -3.73
CA VAL A 346 7.59 11.37 -4.66
C VAL A 346 8.63 12.46 -4.46
N VAL A 347 9.54 12.60 -5.42
CA VAL A 347 10.57 13.63 -5.44
C VAL A 347 10.10 14.77 -6.33
N ALA A 348 9.91 15.95 -5.74
CA ALA A 348 9.37 17.14 -6.37
C ALA A 348 9.93 18.41 -5.72
N ASP A 349 9.53 19.58 -6.20
CA ASP A 349 9.73 20.84 -5.49
C ASP A 349 8.88 20.86 -4.21
N VAL A 350 9.53 20.85 -3.05
CA VAL A 350 8.90 20.76 -1.73
C VAL A 350 8.77 22.16 -1.13
N ARG A 351 7.54 22.59 -0.84
CA ARG A 351 7.22 23.90 -0.27
C ARG A 351 6.31 23.74 0.96
N PRO A 352 6.28 24.73 1.87
CA PRO A 352 5.32 24.73 2.97
C PRO A 352 3.88 24.63 2.47
N VAL A 353 3.04 23.81 3.09
CA VAL A 353 1.62 23.68 2.69
C VAL A 353 0.89 25.04 2.69
N ALA A 354 1.23 25.91 3.64
CA ALA A 354 0.69 27.28 3.70
C ALA A 354 1.12 28.17 2.52
N GLU A 355 2.24 27.89 1.88
CA GLU A 355 2.62 28.54 0.61
C GLU A 355 1.80 28.01 -0.55
N LEU A 356 1.58 26.69 -0.62
CA LEU A 356 0.75 26.08 -1.66
C LEU A 356 -0.71 26.55 -1.59
N MET A 357 -1.25 26.73 -0.38
CA MET A 357 -2.59 27.31 -0.20
C MET A 357 -2.64 28.77 -0.69
N ARG A 358 -1.62 29.58 -0.37
CA ARG A 358 -1.51 30.97 -0.88
C ARG A 358 -1.34 31.05 -2.39
N GLU A 359 -0.59 30.13 -2.99
CA GLU A 359 -0.42 30.04 -4.45
C GLU A 359 -1.71 29.60 -5.15
N MET A 360 -2.45 28.67 -4.54
CA MET A 360 -3.77 28.26 -5.01
C MET A 360 -4.79 29.42 -4.96
N ASP A 361 -4.67 30.31 -3.97
CA ASP A 361 -5.57 31.43 -3.65
C ASP A 361 -7.03 30.99 -3.36
N THR A 362 -7.73 30.50 -4.38
CA THR A 362 -9.08 29.96 -4.28
C THR A 362 -9.16 28.57 -4.91
N GLY A 363 -9.53 27.56 -4.12
CA GLY A 363 -9.63 26.18 -4.60
C GLY A 363 -9.98 25.19 -3.50
N LEU A 364 -9.73 23.90 -3.75
CA LEU A 364 -10.15 22.83 -2.85
C LEU A 364 -8.96 22.05 -2.29
N LEU A 365 -8.82 22.02 -0.97
CA LEU A 365 -7.98 21.04 -0.27
C LEU A 365 -8.78 19.75 -0.06
N VAL A 366 -8.43 18.69 -0.78
CA VAL A 366 -9.11 17.39 -0.70
C VAL A 366 -8.47 16.53 0.37
N THR A 367 -9.25 16.15 1.39
CA THR A 367 -8.79 15.32 2.52
C THR A 367 -9.38 13.92 2.52
N SER A 368 -10.44 13.68 1.73
CA SER A 368 -11.06 12.36 1.56
C SER A 368 -11.64 12.20 0.16
N LEU A 369 -11.69 10.96 -0.31
CA LEU A 369 -12.26 10.60 -1.61
C LEU A 369 -13.18 9.39 -1.49
N MET A 370 -14.27 9.39 -2.26
CA MET A 370 -15.33 8.38 -2.24
C MET A 370 -15.60 7.87 -3.66
N GLY A 371 -15.99 6.60 -3.77
CA GLY A 371 -16.31 5.94 -5.04
C GLY A 371 -15.10 5.49 -5.86
N GLN A 372 -15.37 4.70 -6.91
CA GLN A 372 -14.41 4.00 -7.77
C GLN A 372 -14.31 4.61 -9.19
N GLY A 373 -14.55 5.91 -9.35
CA GLY A 373 -14.67 6.53 -10.68
C GLY A 373 -13.34 6.84 -11.36
N VAL A 374 -12.43 5.87 -11.40
CA VAL A 374 -11.16 5.95 -12.14
C VAL A 374 -11.17 4.92 -13.26
N ASN A 375 -11.06 5.39 -14.50
CA ASN A 375 -10.96 4.52 -15.67
C ASN A 375 -9.52 4.55 -16.19
N LEU A 376 -8.75 3.50 -15.91
CA LEU A 376 -7.37 3.40 -16.37
C LEU A 376 -7.24 3.26 -17.89
N VAL A 377 -8.25 2.78 -18.62
CA VAL A 377 -8.18 2.65 -20.09
C VAL A 377 -8.17 4.03 -20.75
N THR A 378 -8.95 4.98 -20.23
CA THR A 378 -9.11 6.31 -20.83
C THR A 378 -8.39 7.42 -20.07
N GLY A 379 -7.98 7.17 -18.82
CA GLY A 379 -7.46 8.18 -17.90
C GLY A 379 -8.55 9.02 -17.24
N ASN A 380 -9.84 8.77 -17.52
CA ASN A 380 -10.91 9.57 -16.90
C ASN A 380 -10.97 9.35 -15.39
N TYR A 381 -11.00 10.45 -14.66
CA TYR A 381 -11.05 10.47 -13.21
C TYR A 381 -12.26 11.31 -12.76
N SER A 382 -13.11 10.73 -11.93
CA SER A 382 -14.29 11.38 -11.33
C SER A 382 -14.59 10.72 -10.00
N ARG A 383 -14.43 11.44 -8.89
CA ARG A 383 -14.65 10.88 -7.55
C ARG A 383 -15.37 11.89 -6.66
N GLY A 384 -16.22 11.38 -5.78
CA GLY A 384 -16.71 12.17 -4.67
C GLY A 384 -15.54 12.59 -3.79
N ALA A 385 -15.56 13.81 -3.28
CA ALA A 385 -14.50 14.39 -2.49
C ALA A 385 -15.07 15.14 -1.29
N GLY A 386 -14.36 15.03 -0.17
CA GLY A 386 -14.55 15.86 1.01
C GLY A 386 -13.25 16.57 1.33
N GLY A 387 -13.35 17.74 1.96
CA GLY A 387 -12.20 18.59 2.14
C GLY A 387 -12.50 19.95 2.75
N VAL A 388 -11.64 20.91 2.43
CA VAL A 388 -11.72 22.29 2.90
C VAL A 388 -11.59 23.23 1.71
N TRP A 389 -12.54 24.14 1.59
CA TRP A 389 -12.45 25.24 0.63
C TRP A 389 -11.40 26.23 1.08
N ILE A 390 -10.51 26.62 0.17
CA ILE A 390 -9.52 27.67 0.38
C ILE A 390 -10.00 28.93 -0.33
N ALA A 391 -9.92 30.08 0.35
CA ALA A 391 -10.27 31.38 -0.22
C ALA A 391 -9.29 32.45 0.28
N GLY A 392 -8.72 33.24 -0.63
CA GLY A 392 -7.70 34.23 -0.29
C GLY A 392 -6.41 33.60 0.27
N GLY A 393 -6.13 32.35 -0.09
CA GLY A 393 -4.96 31.59 0.36
C GLY A 393 -5.09 30.91 1.71
N GLU A 394 -6.26 30.96 2.35
CA GLU A 394 -6.49 30.44 3.71
C GLU A 394 -7.69 29.47 3.76
N PRO A 395 -7.69 28.49 4.70
CA PRO A 395 -8.85 27.65 4.97
C PRO A 395 -10.11 28.47 5.29
N SER A 396 -11.18 28.25 4.53
CA SER A 396 -12.45 28.97 4.67
C SER A 396 -13.51 28.15 5.40
N HIS A 397 -13.86 26.98 4.87
CA HIS A 397 -14.89 26.11 5.42
C HIS A 397 -14.77 24.68 4.88
N PRO A 398 -15.27 23.68 5.61
CA PRO A 398 -15.30 22.33 5.08
C PRO A 398 -16.33 22.19 3.95
N VAL A 399 -16.04 21.25 3.09
CA VAL A 399 -16.83 20.88 1.91
C VAL A 399 -17.01 19.37 1.92
N ASP A 400 -18.21 18.92 1.57
CA ASP A 400 -18.54 17.51 1.47
C ASP A 400 -19.46 17.31 0.27
N GLU A 401 -19.57 16.07 -0.21
CA GLU A 401 -20.45 15.68 -1.32
C GLU A 401 -20.16 16.35 -2.68
N VAL A 402 -19.01 17.02 -2.84
CA VAL A 402 -18.57 17.50 -4.16
C VAL A 402 -17.96 16.37 -4.98
N THR A 403 -17.95 16.52 -6.30
CA THR A 403 -17.23 15.66 -7.22
C THR A 403 -16.07 16.42 -7.84
N ILE A 404 -14.88 15.82 -7.83
CA ILE A 404 -13.73 16.31 -8.60
C ILE A 404 -13.56 15.47 -9.87
N ALA A 405 -13.31 16.11 -11.01
CA ALA A 405 -13.15 15.41 -12.28
C ALA A 405 -12.07 16.03 -13.18
N ALA A 406 -11.32 15.16 -13.87
CA ALA A 406 -10.30 15.51 -14.85
C ALA A 406 -9.87 14.28 -15.66
N ASN A 407 -8.98 14.44 -16.65
CA ASN A 407 -8.19 13.33 -17.17
C ASN A 407 -6.88 13.23 -16.38
N LEU A 408 -6.46 12.01 -16.02
CA LEU A 408 -5.24 11.76 -15.25
C LEU A 408 -3.99 12.29 -15.96
N ASP A 409 -3.92 12.25 -17.29
CA ASP A 409 -2.79 12.81 -18.04
C ASP A 409 -2.63 14.32 -17.78
N ASP A 410 -3.76 15.05 -17.77
CA ASP A 410 -3.79 16.48 -17.45
C ASP A 410 -3.47 16.73 -15.97
N VAL A 411 -3.98 15.89 -15.06
CA VAL A 411 -3.71 16.00 -13.62
C VAL A 411 -2.22 15.87 -13.34
N PHE A 412 -1.56 14.82 -13.84
CA PHE A 412 -0.14 14.57 -13.55
C PHE A 412 0.78 15.60 -14.20
N LYS A 413 0.45 16.07 -15.42
CA LYS A 413 1.17 17.18 -16.08
C LYS A 413 0.86 18.53 -15.44
N GLY A 414 -0.26 18.64 -14.74
CA GLY A 414 -0.73 19.81 -14.01
C GLY A 414 -0.21 19.92 -12.58
N ILE A 415 0.59 18.96 -12.08
CA ILE A 415 1.20 19.06 -10.74
C ILE A 415 2.14 20.25 -10.70
N VAL A 416 1.95 21.11 -9.70
CA VAL A 416 2.73 22.35 -9.48
C VAL A 416 3.89 22.11 -8.53
N ALA A 417 3.60 21.57 -7.35
CA ALA A 417 4.57 21.35 -6.27
C ALA A 417 4.04 20.33 -5.24
N CYS A 418 4.95 19.90 -4.36
CA CYS A 418 4.66 19.03 -3.22
C CYS A 418 4.75 19.80 -1.90
N GLY A 419 3.92 19.45 -0.93
CA GLY A 419 3.97 19.95 0.44
C GLY A 419 5.12 19.33 1.24
N ASP A 420 5.52 20.00 2.31
CA ASP A 420 6.51 19.53 3.30
C ASP A 420 5.92 18.56 4.35
N ASP A 421 4.62 18.30 4.28
CA ASP A 421 3.82 17.41 5.12
C ASP A 421 3.86 15.93 4.66
N ILE A 422 5.07 15.40 4.45
CA ILE A 422 5.25 14.05 3.87
C ILE A 422 4.66 12.96 4.77
N ASP A 423 3.68 12.21 4.24
CA ASP A 423 3.18 10.99 4.87
C ASP A 423 4.15 9.83 4.68
N ARG A 424 4.49 9.16 5.78
CA ARG A 424 5.45 8.04 5.83
C ARG A 424 4.82 6.71 6.21
N ARG A 425 3.50 6.69 6.42
CA ARG A 425 2.73 5.53 6.95
C ARG A 425 2.38 4.49 5.88
N GLY A 426 2.81 4.70 4.63
CA GLY A 426 2.49 3.82 3.50
C GLY A 426 3.68 3.47 2.61
N ASN A 427 3.38 2.75 1.54
CA ASN A 427 4.33 2.36 0.51
C ASN A 427 4.71 3.54 -0.41
N ILE A 428 3.83 4.53 -0.56
CA ILE A 428 4.11 5.79 -1.27
C ILE A 428 4.28 6.88 -0.23
N ARG A 429 5.41 7.58 -0.30
CA ARG A 429 5.73 8.74 0.54
C ARG A 429 5.58 10.00 -0.29
N SER A 430 4.57 10.78 0.05
CA SER A 430 4.22 12.04 -0.62
C SER A 430 3.78 13.04 0.43
N GLY A 431 4.13 14.31 0.23
CA GLY A 431 3.41 15.41 0.86
C GLY A 431 2.11 15.71 0.11
N SER A 432 1.48 16.83 0.46
CA SER A 432 0.33 17.34 -0.27
C SER A 432 0.71 17.65 -1.73
N LEU A 433 -0.17 17.39 -2.70
CA LEU A 433 0.11 17.68 -4.12
C LEU A 433 -0.84 18.74 -4.66
N LEU A 434 -0.29 19.90 -5.07
CA LEU A 434 -1.06 20.94 -5.73
C LEU A 434 -1.18 20.62 -7.22
N VAL A 435 -2.42 20.45 -7.69
CA VAL A 435 -2.77 20.29 -9.11
C VAL A 435 -3.40 21.58 -9.59
N ARG A 436 -2.92 22.09 -10.72
CA ARG A 436 -3.28 23.41 -11.25
C ARG A 436 -4.78 23.60 -11.46
N GLU A 437 -5.46 22.58 -11.98
CA GLU A 437 -6.84 22.73 -12.39
C GLU A 437 -7.58 21.38 -12.46
N MET A 438 -8.77 21.33 -11.87
CA MET A 438 -9.75 20.25 -12.00
C MET A 438 -11.16 20.83 -11.95
N THR A 439 -12.11 20.13 -12.56
CA THR A 439 -13.53 20.46 -12.39
C THR A 439 -13.96 20.05 -10.98
N VAL A 440 -14.54 21.00 -10.23
CA VAL A 440 -15.23 20.75 -8.96
C VAL A 440 -16.71 20.99 -9.19
N ALA A 441 -17.55 20.00 -8.90
CA ALA A 441 -19.00 20.07 -9.08
C ALA A 441 -19.71 19.72 -7.78
N ASN A 442 -20.73 20.50 -7.42
CA ASN A 442 -21.57 20.26 -6.25
C ASN A 442 -22.82 19.44 -6.58
#